data_AF-A0A9D9L7C5-F1
#
_entry.id   AF-A0A9D9L7C5-F1
#
_cell.length_a   1.000
_cell.length_b   1.000
_cell.length_c   1.000
_cell.angle_alpha   90.00
_cell.angle_beta   90.00
_cell.angle_gamma   90.00
#
_symmetry.space_group_name_H-M   'P 1'
#
loop_
_entity.id
_entity.type
_entity.pdbx_description
1 polymer ?
#
loop_
_entity_poly.entity_id
_entity_poly.type
_entity_poly.pdbx_seq_one_letter_code
_entity_poly.pdbx_strand_id
1 'polypeptide(L)'
;AAESVQNLRQISDCAETVGKCEYMERCTVSSIDPGSGTAVIEAQLAGELFYRVIGEATGLDIKDESDLMPRILELVETRRRFAKYADAISQMEQTGYGIVMPELSELSLEEPVMIRQGGKYGIRLKAQAPAIHLVRTEINTEVAPIVGSEKQSQELVAYMMSDLEQAPDKIWESNIFGKSLHELVSEGLYTKLSKLPDDARLRLRETIERMINEGCSGLICLIL
;
A
#
# COMPACT_ATOMS: atom_id res chain seq x y z
N ALA A 1 23.13 17.49 31.54
CA ALA A 1 22.47 17.97 32.78
C ALA A 1 23.04 17.30 34.03
N ALA A 2 23.13 15.97 34.07
CA ALA A 2 23.65 15.26 35.26
C ALA A 2 25.16 15.42 35.52
N GLU A 3 25.98 15.68 34.49
CA GLU A 3 27.45 15.81 34.62
C GLU A 3 27.92 16.97 35.51
N SER A 4 27.09 17.99 35.74
CA SER A 4 27.43 19.17 36.54
C SER A 4 27.03 19.07 38.02
N VAL A 5 26.43 17.96 38.46
CA VAL A 5 25.95 17.80 39.84
C VAL A 5 27.07 17.26 40.72
N GLN A 6 27.54 18.09 41.66
CA GLN A 6 28.62 17.75 42.60
C GLN A 6 28.15 17.66 44.05
N ASN A 7 26.99 18.24 44.38
CA ASN A 7 26.45 18.23 45.74
C ASN A 7 24.90 18.14 45.76
N LEU A 8 24.35 17.76 46.92
CA LEU A 8 22.90 17.54 47.10
C LEU A 8 22.03 18.76 46.78
N ARG A 9 22.58 19.98 46.91
CA ARG A 9 21.86 21.23 46.61
C ARG A 9 21.65 21.46 45.12
N GLN A 10 22.57 20.98 44.28
CA GLN A 10 22.52 21.11 42.83
C GLN A 10 21.53 20.15 42.15
N ILE A 11 20.94 19.22 42.90
CA ILE A 11 19.92 18.28 42.37
C ILE A 11 18.67 19.06 41.96
N SER A 12 18.28 20.08 42.73
CA SER A 12 17.18 20.99 42.40
C SER A 12 17.48 21.78 41.12
N ASP A 13 18.69 22.34 40.99
CA ASP A 13 19.12 23.07 39.79
C ASP A 13 19.14 22.16 38.54
N CYS A 14 19.50 20.89 38.72
CA CYS A 14 19.47 19.88 37.66
C CYS A 14 18.03 19.60 37.20
N ALA A 15 17.09 19.43 38.13
CA ALA A 15 15.67 19.24 37.81
C ALA A 15 15.09 20.47 37.09
N GLU A 16 15.44 21.68 37.52
CA GLU A 16 15.04 22.92 36.83
C GLU A 16 15.64 23.02 35.41
N THR A 17 16.91 22.65 35.25
CA THR A 17 17.57 22.68 33.94
C THR A 17 16.93 21.71 32.96
N VAL A 18 16.59 20.50 33.43
CA VAL A 18 15.87 19.50 32.66
C VAL A 18 14.46 20.02 32.33
N GLY A 19 13.77 20.63 33.31
CA GLY A 19 12.45 21.25 33.14
C GLY A 19 12.37 22.43 32.15
N LYS A 20 13.50 23.01 31.72
CA LYS A 20 13.52 24.06 30.67
C LYS A 20 13.29 23.53 29.25
N CYS A 21 13.26 22.21 29.06
CA CYS A 21 12.95 21.61 27.76
C CYS A 21 11.50 21.93 27.36
N GLU A 22 11.30 22.36 26.10
CA GLU A 22 9.98 22.72 25.56
C GLU A 22 8.98 21.54 25.55
N TYR A 23 9.48 20.31 25.63
CA TYR A 23 8.66 19.09 25.64
C TYR A 23 8.33 18.59 27.05
N MET A 24 8.67 19.35 28.09
CA MET A 24 8.44 18.97 29.48
C MET A 24 7.21 19.69 30.04
N GLU A 25 6.29 18.94 30.64
CA GLU A 25 5.16 19.50 31.39
C GLU A 25 5.55 19.75 32.86
N ARG A 26 6.30 18.81 33.46
CA ARG A 26 6.73 18.90 34.85
C ARG A 26 8.05 18.17 35.05
N CYS A 27 8.97 18.77 35.80
CA CYS A 27 10.17 18.09 36.26
C CYS A 27 10.39 18.39 37.74
N THR A 28 10.36 17.35 38.59
CA THR A 28 10.48 17.50 40.04
C THR A 28 11.38 16.42 40.64
N VAL A 29 12.09 16.78 41.70
CA VAL A 29 12.85 15.80 42.49
C VAL A 29 11.85 14.97 43.30
N SER A 30 11.78 13.67 43.05
CA SER A 30 10.82 12.78 43.73
C SER A 30 11.37 12.24 45.04
N SER A 31 12.67 11.93 45.08
CA SER A 31 13.35 11.49 46.31
C SER A 31 14.84 11.76 46.26
N ILE A 32 15.44 11.91 47.44
CA ILE A 32 16.87 12.03 47.65
C ILE A 32 17.22 11.07 48.79
N ASP A 33 18.17 10.16 48.55
CA ASP A 33 18.75 9.29 49.56
C ASP A 33 20.21 9.67 49.83
N PRO A 34 20.47 10.43 50.91
CA PRO A 34 21.83 10.81 51.30
C PRO A 34 22.71 9.62 51.71
N GLY A 35 22.12 8.50 52.14
CA GLY A 35 22.86 7.33 52.61
C GLY A 35 23.48 6.51 51.48
N SER A 36 22.81 6.48 50.32
CA SER A 36 23.32 5.86 49.09
C SER A 36 23.89 6.86 48.07
N GLY A 37 23.70 8.15 48.29
CA GLY A 37 24.12 9.20 47.36
C GLY A 37 23.27 9.25 46.08
N THR A 38 22.04 8.70 46.11
CA THR A 38 21.14 8.65 44.96
C THR A 38 20.05 9.71 45.05
N ALA A 39 19.58 10.18 43.90
CA ALA A 39 18.39 11.00 43.80
C ALA A 39 17.59 10.62 42.56
N VAL A 40 16.27 10.70 42.67
CA VAL A 40 15.34 10.39 41.60
C VAL A 40 14.66 11.68 41.16
N ILE A 41 14.75 11.96 39.86
CA ILE A 41 14.06 13.07 39.21
C ILE A 41 12.93 12.47 38.39
N GLU A 42 11.73 12.94 38.64
CA GLU A 42 10.54 12.60 37.87
C GLU A 42 10.34 13.67 36.79
N ALA A 43 10.31 13.25 35.54
CA ALA A 43 10.14 14.09 34.37
C ALA A 43 8.88 13.64 33.62
N GLN A 44 7.89 14.52 33.56
CA GLN A 44 6.64 14.33 32.84
C GLN A 44 6.72 15.11 31.52
N LEU A 45 6.60 14.37 30.41
CA LEU A 45 6.56 14.93 29.07
C LEU A 45 5.21 15.58 28.80
N ALA A 46 5.22 16.62 27.95
CA ALA A 46 4.00 17.23 27.45
C ALA A 46 3.16 16.20 26.67
N GLY A 47 1.87 16.11 26.96
CA GLY A 47 0.95 15.20 26.27
C GLY A 47 0.91 15.41 24.74
N GLU A 48 1.15 16.64 24.28
CA GLU A 48 1.25 16.99 22.86
C GLU A 48 2.40 16.28 22.14
N LEU A 49 3.50 15.97 22.86
CA LEU A 49 4.64 15.27 22.27
C LEU A 49 4.24 13.87 21.80
N PHE A 50 3.36 13.19 22.53
CA PHE A 50 2.87 11.87 22.14
C PHE A 50 2.18 11.90 20.77
N TYR A 51 1.26 12.85 20.58
CA TYR A 51 0.52 13.00 19.31
C TYR A 51 1.44 13.42 18.17
N ARG A 52 2.40 14.31 18.44
CA ARG A 52 3.41 14.73 17.46
C ARG A 52 4.28 13.56 16.99
N VAL A 53 4.75 12.71 17.91
CA VAL A 53 5.55 11.52 17.56
C VAL A 53 4.73 10.54 16.72
N ILE A 54 3.45 10.33 17.04
CA ILE A 54 2.56 9.52 16.21
C ILE A 54 2.43 10.14 14.82
N GLY A 55 2.13 11.43 14.74
CA GLY A 55 1.95 12.11 13.46
C GLY A 55 3.19 12.07 12.57
N GLU A 56 4.38 12.26 13.15
CA GLU A 56 5.66 12.14 12.43
C GLU A 56 5.92 10.70 11.96
N ALA A 57 5.64 9.70 12.80
CA ALA A 57 5.88 8.30 12.47
C ALA A 57 4.89 7.75 11.43
N THR A 58 3.62 8.17 11.48
CA THR A 58 2.57 7.69 10.57
C THR A 58 2.35 8.60 9.35
N GLY A 59 2.92 9.80 9.34
CA GLY A 59 2.64 10.84 8.35
C GLY A 59 1.22 11.43 8.46
N LEU A 60 0.55 11.26 9.61
CA LEU A 60 -0.81 11.76 9.84
C LEU A 60 -0.74 13.09 10.60
N ASP A 61 -1.58 14.06 10.25
CA ASP A 61 -1.73 15.28 11.06
C ASP A 61 -2.60 14.94 12.28
N ILE A 62 -1.96 14.70 13.43
CA ILE A 62 -2.60 14.36 14.71
C ILE A 62 -2.07 15.33 15.77
N LYS A 63 -2.91 16.25 16.23
CA LYS A 63 -2.54 17.26 17.23
C LYS A 63 -2.97 16.85 18.63
N ASP A 64 -4.09 16.15 18.75
CA ASP A 64 -4.67 15.73 20.02
C ASP A 64 -5.53 14.45 19.90
N GLU A 65 -6.22 14.10 20.98
CA GLU A 65 -7.13 12.95 21.06
C GLU A 65 -8.33 13.08 20.11
N SER A 66 -8.83 14.31 19.91
CA SER A 66 -9.98 14.60 19.05
C SER A 66 -9.63 14.35 17.58
N ASP A 67 -8.38 14.59 17.18
CA ASP A 67 -7.85 14.22 15.87
C ASP A 67 -7.57 12.73 15.75
N LEU A 68 -7.07 12.09 16.81
CA LEU A 68 -6.65 10.68 16.78
C LEU A 68 -7.82 9.72 16.54
N MET A 69 -8.93 9.89 17.26
CA MET A 69 -10.05 8.93 17.22
C MET A 69 -10.69 8.82 15.81
N PRO A 70 -11.04 9.91 15.11
CA PRO A 70 -11.55 9.85 13.74
C PRO A 70 -10.58 9.16 12.78
N ARG A 71 -9.26 9.38 12.92
CA ARG A 71 -8.24 8.74 12.08
C ARG A 71 -8.19 7.23 12.30
N ILE A 72 -8.27 6.78 13.55
CA ILE A 72 -8.33 5.35 13.86
C ILE A 72 -9.60 4.72 13.26
N LEU A 73 -10.75 5.39 13.39
CA LEU A 73 -12.00 4.89 12.80
C LEU A 73 -11.93 4.80 11.27
N GLU A 74 -11.38 5.81 10.61
CA GLU A 74 -11.14 5.84 9.17
C GLU A 74 -10.24 4.67 8.72
N LEU A 75 -9.15 4.40 9.46
CA LEU A 75 -8.26 3.27 9.19
C LEU A 75 -8.96 1.92 9.39
N VAL A 76 -9.77 1.77 10.44
CA VAL A 76 -10.52 0.55 10.72
C VAL A 76 -11.58 0.30 9.63
N GLU A 77 -12.31 1.33 9.22
CA GLU A 77 -13.30 1.24 8.15
C GLU A 77 -12.63 0.88 6.82
N THR A 78 -11.53 1.55 6.49
CA THR A 78 -10.73 1.23 5.29
C THR A 78 -10.24 -0.21 5.32
N ARG A 79 -9.69 -0.67 6.46
CA ARG A 79 -9.24 -2.06 6.62
C ARG A 79 -10.39 -3.04 6.40
N ARG A 80 -11.58 -2.78 6.97
CA ARG A 80 -12.76 -3.62 6.77
C ARG A 80 -13.19 -3.66 5.31
N ARG A 81 -13.27 -2.50 4.65
CA ARG A 81 -13.64 -2.38 3.23
C ARG A 81 -12.70 -3.16 2.32
N PHE A 82 -11.40 -3.15 2.62
CA PHE A 82 -10.40 -3.84 1.80
C PHE A 82 -10.14 -5.29 2.22
N ALA A 83 -10.60 -5.73 3.40
CA ALA A 83 -10.38 -7.09 3.88
C ALA A 83 -10.90 -8.15 2.90
N LYS A 84 -12.04 -7.90 2.23
CA LYS A 84 -12.61 -8.83 1.25
C LYS A 84 -11.72 -9.10 0.03
N TYR A 85 -10.77 -8.22 -0.28
CA TYR A 85 -9.86 -8.41 -1.41
C TYR A 85 -8.59 -9.20 -1.04
N ALA A 86 -8.30 -9.40 0.24
CA ALA A 86 -7.02 -9.97 0.70
C ALA A 86 -6.75 -11.35 0.09
N ASP A 87 -7.74 -12.24 0.16
CA ASP A 87 -7.62 -13.60 -0.38
C ASP A 87 -7.48 -13.60 -1.90
N ALA A 88 -8.23 -12.73 -2.59
CA ALA A 88 -8.16 -12.60 -4.05
C ALA A 88 -6.79 -12.06 -4.50
N ILE A 89 -6.22 -11.09 -3.79
CA ILE A 89 -4.87 -10.59 -4.06
C ILE A 89 -3.86 -11.72 -3.89
N SER A 90 -3.94 -12.50 -2.82
CA SER A 90 -3.03 -13.63 -2.59
C SER A 90 -3.15 -14.70 -3.69
N GLN A 91 -4.36 -15.03 -4.13
CA GLN A 91 -4.59 -15.93 -5.26
C GLN A 91 -4.00 -15.38 -6.56
N MET A 92 -4.20 -14.09 -6.83
CA MET A 92 -3.67 -13.40 -8.00
C MET A 92 -2.14 -13.41 -8.01
N GLU A 93 -1.49 -13.20 -6.86
CA GLU A 93 -0.04 -13.25 -6.75
C GLU A 93 0.52 -14.65 -6.99
N GLN A 94 -0.17 -15.69 -6.51
CA GLN A 94 0.29 -17.08 -6.64
C GLN A 94 0.00 -17.71 -8.00
N THR A 95 -1.16 -17.40 -8.59
CA THR A 95 -1.68 -18.09 -9.77
C THR A 95 -1.83 -17.20 -11.00
N GLY A 96 -1.71 -15.89 -10.83
CA GLY A 96 -2.02 -14.89 -11.85
C GLY A 96 -3.50 -14.50 -11.91
N TYR A 97 -4.37 -15.17 -11.15
CA TYR A 97 -5.81 -14.92 -11.15
C TYR A 97 -6.41 -14.95 -9.73
N GLY A 98 -7.20 -13.95 -9.38
CA GLY A 98 -7.83 -13.84 -8.06
C GLY A 98 -9.31 -13.54 -8.16
N ILE A 99 -10.13 -14.15 -7.31
CA ILE A 99 -11.57 -13.94 -7.28
C ILE A 99 -12.00 -13.42 -5.92
N VAL A 100 -12.68 -12.27 -5.91
CA VAL A 100 -13.38 -11.76 -4.73
C VAL A 100 -14.79 -12.30 -4.75
N MET A 101 -15.12 -13.12 -3.76
CA MET A 101 -16.48 -13.62 -3.60
C MET A 101 -17.38 -12.51 -3.07
N PRO A 102 -18.63 -12.36 -3.59
CA PRO A 102 -19.58 -11.41 -3.04
C PRO A 102 -19.94 -11.74 -1.60
N GLU A 103 -20.16 -10.70 -0.82
CA GLU A 103 -20.72 -10.84 0.52
C GLU A 103 -22.23 -11.06 0.47
N LEU A 104 -22.79 -11.64 1.54
CA LEU A 104 -24.25 -11.82 1.68
C LEU A 104 -25.02 -10.50 1.57
N SER A 105 -24.41 -9.41 2.02
CA SER A 105 -24.94 -8.03 1.93
C SER A 105 -25.04 -7.51 0.49
N GLU A 106 -24.31 -8.11 -0.45
CA GLU A 106 -24.27 -7.74 -1.86
C GLU A 106 -25.22 -8.59 -2.72
N LEU A 107 -25.93 -9.55 -2.12
CA LEU A 107 -26.95 -10.36 -2.80
C LEU A 107 -28.26 -9.57 -2.92
N SER A 108 -28.73 -9.41 -4.16
CA SER A 108 -30.09 -8.96 -4.45
C SER A 108 -30.95 -10.16 -4.83
N LEU A 109 -32.14 -10.26 -4.23
CA LEU A 109 -33.12 -11.31 -4.53
C LEU A 109 -34.29 -10.70 -5.29
N GLU A 110 -34.62 -11.21 -6.48
CA GLU A 110 -35.85 -10.84 -7.18
C GLU A 110 -37.06 -11.49 -6.51
N GLU A 111 -38.24 -10.89 -6.68
CA GLU A 111 -39.48 -11.47 -6.16
C GLU A 111 -39.70 -12.91 -6.70
N PRO A 112 -40.07 -13.86 -5.83
CA PRO A 112 -40.32 -15.24 -6.22
C PRO A 112 -41.53 -15.34 -7.15
N VAL A 113 -41.35 -16.00 -8.30
CA VAL A 113 -42.44 -16.21 -9.27
C VAL A 113 -42.90 -17.66 -9.25
N MET A 114 -44.21 -17.88 -9.14
CA MET A 114 -44.81 -19.22 -9.27
C MET A 114 -44.74 -19.69 -10.73
N ILE A 115 -44.20 -20.88 -10.92
CA ILE A 115 -44.08 -21.53 -12.22
C ILE A 115 -44.88 -22.82 -12.25
N ARG A 116 -45.46 -23.16 -13.40
CA ARG A 116 -46.18 -24.41 -13.61
C ARG A 116 -45.52 -25.21 -14.72
N GLN A 117 -45.12 -26.45 -14.43
CA GLN A 117 -44.50 -27.34 -15.41
C GLN A 117 -45.03 -28.77 -15.20
N GLY A 118 -45.60 -29.38 -16.25
CA GLY A 118 -46.10 -30.76 -16.19
C GLY A 118 -47.16 -31.01 -15.12
N GLY A 119 -48.05 -30.05 -14.83
CA GLY A 119 -49.08 -30.16 -13.81
C GLY A 119 -48.60 -29.91 -12.37
N LYS A 120 -47.30 -29.72 -12.14
CA LYS A 120 -46.72 -29.36 -10.84
C LYS A 120 -46.49 -27.85 -10.75
N TYR A 121 -46.56 -27.32 -9.54
CA TYR A 121 -46.21 -25.94 -9.21
C TYR A 121 -44.82 -25.90 -8.58
N GLY A 122 -44.04 -24.88 -8.93
CA GLY A 122 -42.74 -24.59 -8.34
C GLY A 122 -42.56 -23.08 -8.14
N ILE A 123 -41.51 -22.71 -7.45
CA ILE A 123 -41.13 -21.31 -7.23
C ILE A 123 -39.80 -21.07 -7.94
N ARG A 124 -39.74 -20.04 -8.78
CA ARG A 124 -38.50 -19.56 -9.38
C ARG A 124 -37.97 -18.44 -8.53
N LEU A 125 -36.79 -18.66 -7.94
CA LEU A 125 -36.00 -17.68 -7.21
C LEU A 125 -34.85 -17.25 -8.12
N LYS A 126 -34.57 -15.94 -8.16
CA LYS A 126 -33.39 -15.40 -8.82
C LYS A 126 -32.65 -14.54 -7.81
N ALA A 127 -31.35 -14.72 -7.74
CA ALA A 127 -30.45 -13.90 -6.96
C ALA A 127 -29.33 -13.39 -7.88
N GLN A 128 -28.85 -12.18 -7.63
CA GLN A 128 -27.73 -11.59 -8.33
C GLN A 128 -26.75 -11.02 -7.30
N ALA A 129 -25.46 -11.15 -7.58
CA ALA A 129 -24.41 -10.49 -6.82
C ALA A 129 -23.24 -10.14 -7.75
N PRO A 130 -22.47 -9.06 -7.45
CA PRO A 130 -21.28 -8.72 -8.21
C PRO A 130 -20.15 -9.71 -7.91
N ALA A 131 -19.34 -10.03 -8.92
CA ALA A 131 -18.08 -10.75 -8.75
C ALA A 131 -16.92 -9.88 -9.26
N ILE A 132 -15.81 -9.85 -8.53
CA ILE A 132 -14.61 -9.10 -8.93
C ILE A 132 -13.51 -10.09 -9.24
N HIS A 133 -12.91 -9.92 -10.42
CA HIS A 133 -11.81 -10.72 -10.90
C HIS A 133 -10.55 -9.85 -11.00
N LEU A 134 -9.49 -10.27 -10.33
CA LEU A 134 -8.15 -9.67 -10.42
C LEU A 134 -7.31 -10.52 -11.36
N VAL A 135 -6.70 -9.88 -12.36
CA VAL A 135 -5.88 -10.56 -13.38
C VAL A 135 -4.51 -9.91 -13.41
N ARG A 136 -3.47 -10.70 -13.14
CA ARG A 136 -2.08 -10.29 -13.29
C ARG A 136 -1.64 -10.57 -14.73
N THR A 137 -1.02 -9.58 -15.35
CA THR A 137 -0.41 -9.72 -16.69
C THR A 137 1.03 -9.24 -16.67
N GLU A 138 1.86 -9.79 -17.54
CA GLU A 138 3.25 -9.38 -17.71
C GLU A 138 3.38 -8.47 -18.92
N ILE A 139 4.08 -7.35 -18.74
CA ILE A 139 4.30 -6.35 -19.79
C ILE A 139 5.78 -6.33 -20.08
N ASN A 140 6.14 -6.89 -21.22
CA ASN A 140 7.52 -6.90 -21.70
C ASN A 140 7.75 -5.67 -22.56
N THR A 141 8.76 -4.85 -22.27
CA THR A 141 9.19 -3.71 -23.09
C THR A 141 10.68 -3.85 -23.37
N GLU A 142 11.06 -3.62 -24.63
CA GLU A 142 12.46 -3.58 -25.07
C GLU A 142 12.77 -2.15 -25.53
N VAL A 143 13.92 -1.63 -25.12
CA VAL A 143 14.44 -0.34 -25.58
C VAL A 143 15.69 -0.63 -26.39
N ALA A 144 15.62 -0.39 -27.70
CA ALA A 144 16.72 -0.61 -28.64
C ALA A 144 17.19 0.74 -29.23
N PRO A 145 17.97 1.55 -28.49
CA PRO A 145 18.38 2.86 -28.95
C PRO A 145 19.45 2.75 -30.04
N ILE A 146 19.42 3.64 -31.02
CA ILE A 146 20.42 3.69 -32.10
C ILE A 146 21.57 4.59 -31.63
N VAL A 147 22.73 3.98 -31.35
CA VAL A 147 23.89 4.62 -30.70
C VAL A 147 24.86 5.28 -31.70
N GLY A 148 24.69 5.02 -33.00
CA GLY A 148 25.56 5.54 -34.06
C GLY A 148 26.50 4.46 -34.61
N SER A 149 27.82 4.67 -34.49
CA SER A 149 28.84 3.75 -35.02
C SER A 149 29.06 2.51 -34.14
N GLU A 150 29.63 1.45 -34.72
CA GLU A 150 29.91 0.19 -33.99
C GLU A 150 30.76 0.40 -32.73
N LYS A 151 31.78 1.27 -32.81
CA LYS A 151 32.64 1.59 -31.67
C LYS A 151 31.88 2.26 -30.53
N GLN A 152 30.96 3.18 -30.85
CA GLN A 152 30.12 3.85 -29.86
C GLN A 152 29.14 2.85 -29.20
N SER A 153 28.61 1.90 -29.97
CA SER A 153 27.78 0.82 -29.43
C SER A 153 28.58 -0.08 -28.46
N GLN A 154 29.82 -0.44 -28.80
CA GLN A 154 30.68 -1.25 -27.93
C GLN A 154 31.05 -0.52 -26.63
N GLU A 155 31.37 0.77 -26.72
CA GLU A 155 31.66 1.62 -25.55
C GLU A 155 30.44 1.72 -24.61
N LEU A 156 29.23 1.88 -25.17
CA LEU A 156 27.99 1.92 -24.37
C LEU A 156 27.71 0.59 -23.66
N VAL A 157 27.90 -0.55 -24.36
CA VAL A 157 27.71 -1.87 -23.76
C VAL A 157 28.71 -2.10 -22.62
N ALA A 158 29.98 -1.74 -22.82
CA ALA A 158 30.99 -1.86 -21.77
C ALA A 158 30.67 -0.99 -20.54
N TYR A 159 30.19 0.24 -20.78
CA TYR A 159 29.72 1.14 -19.73
C TYR A 159 28.55 0.54 -18.93
N MET A 160 27.51 0.02 -19.61
CA MET A 160 26.36 -0.61 -18.98
C MET A 160 26.75 -1.85 -18.16
N MET A 161 27.65 -2.70 -18.68
CA MET A 161 28.12 -3.88 -17.97
C MET A 161 28.90 -3.52 -16.71
N SER A 162 29.76 -2.50 -16.79
CA SER A 162 30.48 -1.98 -15.61
C SER A 162 29.53 -1.44 -14.54
N ASP A 163 28.50 -0.68 -14.93
CA ASP A 163 27.50 -0.17 -13.99
C ASP A 163 26.69 -1.30 -13.34
N LEU A 164 26.31 -2.33 -14.11
CA LEU A 164 25.61 -3.52 -13.63
C LEU A 164 26.44 -4.33 -12.62
N GLU A 165 27.73 -4.52 -12.89
CA GLU A 165 28.63 -5.28 -12.00
C GLU A 165 28.88 -4.54 -10.67
N GLN A 166 28.95 -3.21 -10.70
CA GLN A 166 29.22 -2.40 -9.51
C GLN A 166 27.96 -2.14 -8.66
N ALA A 167 26.82 -1.89 -9.30
CA ALA A 167 25.56 -1.60 -8.62
C ALA A 167 24.36 -1.89 -9.56
N PRO A 168 23.79 -3.11 -9.51
CA PRO A 168 22.68 -3.52 -10.38
C PRO A 168 21.48 -2.57 -10.35
N ASP A 169 21.19 -1.97 -9.20
CA ASP A 169 20.06 -1.07 -9.03
C ASP A 169 20.31 0.32 -9.63
N LYS A 170 21.58 0.74 -9.77
CA LYS A 170 21.93 2.07 -10.30
C LYS A 170 21.83 2.16 -11.82
N ILE A 171 21.77 1.02 -12.52
CA ILE A 171 21.61 1.00 -13.99
C ILE A 171 20.35 1.74 -14.44
N TRP A 172 19.32 1.78 -13.58
CA TRP A 172 18.06 2.48 -13.83
C TRP A 172 18.22 4.00 -13.86
N GLU A 173 19.20 4.51 -13.10
CA GLU A 173 19.55 5.93 -13.02
C GLU A 173 20.59 6.33 -14.08
N SER A 174 21.25 5.36 -14.73
CA SER A 174 22.24 5.63 -15.77
C SER A 174 21.64 6.45 -16.90
N ASN A 175 22.30 7.57 -17.21
CA ASN A 175 21.85 8.51 -18.22
C ASN A 175 22.26 8.00 -19.61
N ILE A 176 21.26 7.59 -20.39
CA ILE A 176 21.42 7.02 -21.71
C ILE A 176 20.64 7.92 -22.68
N PHE A 177 21.36 8.71 -23.47
CA PHE A 177 20.81 9.70 -24.42
C PHE A 177 20.03 10.87 -23.80
N GLY A 178 20.49 11.36 -22.64
CA GLY A 178 19.87 12.55 -22.01
C GLY A 178 18.59 12.23 -21.23
N LYS A 179 18.23 10.95 -21.10
CA LYS A 179 17.19 10.42 -20.22
C LYS A 179 17.76 9.26 -19.39
N SER A 180 17.17 9.00 -18.23
CA SER A 180 17.48 7.79 -17.48
C SER A 180 16.96 6.54 -18.19
N LEU A 181 17.60 5.38 -17.97
CA LEU A 181 17.07 4.10 -18.45
C LEU A 181 15.64 3.86 -17.92
N HIS A 182 15.40 4.24 -16.67
CA HIS A 182 14.09 4.15 -16.03
C HIS A 182 13.01 4.90 -16.82
N GLU A 183 13.28 6.13 -17.25
CA GLU A 183 12.34 6.91 -18.08
C GLU A 183 12.06 6.22 -19.42
N LEU A 184 13.10 5.76 -20.12
CA LEU A 184 12.96 5.11 -21.43
C LEU A 184 12.10 3.83 -21.34
N VAL A 185 12.34 3.00 -20.32
CA VAL A 185 11.57 1.77 -20.10
C VAL A 185 10.15 2.10 -19.65
N SER A 186 9.97 3.07 -18.75
CA SER A 186 8.66 3.50 -18.26
C SER A 186 7.77 4.06 -19.37
N GLU A 187 8.32 4.87 -20.28
CA GLU A 187 7.60 5.35 -21.47
C GLU A 187 7.10 4.18 -22.34
N GLY A 188 7.94 3.18 -22.56
CA GLY A 188 7.56 1.99 -23.32
C GLY A 188 6.51 1.14 -22.61
N LEU A 189 6.62 0.96 -21.28
CA LEU A 189 5.61 0.26 -20.46
C LEU A 189 4.26 0.98 -20.48
N TYR A 190 4.26 2.30 -20.26
CA TYR A 190 3.04 3.12 -20.29
C TYR A 190 2.35 3.03 -21.65
N THR A 191 3.13 3.14 -22.73
CA THR A 191 2.62 2.99 -24.09
C THR A 191 1.94 1.63 -24.29
N LYS A 192 2.50 0.53 -23.79
CA LYS A 192 1.90 -0.81 -23.91
C LYS A 192 0.64 -0.97 -23.03
N LEU A 193 0.63 -0.41 -21.83
CA LEU A 193 -0.56 -0.38 -20.96
C LEU A 193 -1.75 0.33 -21.62
N SER A 194 -1.48 1.44 -22.31
CA SER A 194 -2.51 2.21 -23.01
C SER A 194 -3.03 1.53 -24.29
N LYS A 195 -2.42 0.42 -24.75
CA LYS A 195 -2.85 -0.28 -25.98
C LYS A 195 -4.11 -1.12 -25.80
N LEU A 196 -4.54 -1.40 -24.57
CA LEU A 196 -5.81 -2.12 -24.35
C LEU A 196 -6.94 -1.09 -24.26
N PRO A 197 -7.71 -0.82 -25.34
CA PRO A 197 -8.75 0.19 -25.34
C PRO A 197 -9.95 -0.24 -24.48
N ASP A 198 -10.76 0.73 -24.08
CA ASP A 198 -11.90 0.47 -23.18
C ASP A 198 -12.95 -0.48 -23.77
N ASP A 199 -13.18 -0.46 -25.08
CA ASP A 199 -14.09 -1.39 -25.77
C ASP A 199 -13.59 -2.84 -25.65
N ALA A 200 -12.27 -3.06 -25.77
CA ALA A 200 -11.68 -4.39 -25.57
C ALA A 200 -11.78 -4.85 -24.10
N ARG A 201 -11.59 -3.93 -23.14
CA ARG A 201 -11.77 -4.21 -21.71
C ARG A 201 -13.22 -4.59 -21.39
N LEU A 202 -14.18 -3.88 -22.00
CA LEU A 202 -15.61 -4.16 -21.84
C LEU A 202 -15.98 -5.54 -22.40
N ARG A 203 -15.53 -5.87 -23.61
CA ARG A 203 -15.77 -7.19 -24.22
C ARG A 203 -15.15 -8.33 -23.41
N LEU A 204 -13.96 -8.12 -22.85
CA LEU A 204 -13.33 -9.09 -21.95
C LEU A 204 -14.19 -9.33 -20.70
N ARG A 205 -14.66 -8.25 -20.06
CA ARG A 205 -15.56 -8.32 -18.90
C ARG A 205 -16.84 -9.09 -19.23
N GLU A 206 -17.50 -8.75 -20.34
CA GLU A 206 -18.73 -9.43 -20.78
C GLU A 206 -18.51 -10.90 -21.11
N THR A 207 -17.36 -11.23 -21.71
CA THR A 207 -17.01 -12.62 -22.00
C THR A 207 -16.85 -13.43 -20.72
N ILE A 208 -16.15 -12.89 -19.71
CA ILE A 208 -16.01 -13.52 -18.39
C ILE A 208 -17.39 -13.68 -17.73
N GLU A 209 -18.22 -12.64 -17.74
CA GLU A 209 -19.57 -12.67 -17.17
C GLU A 209 -20.45 -13.76 -17.82
N ARG A 210 -20.41 -13.87 -19.15
CA ARG A 210 -21.13 -14.93 -19.88
C ARG A 210 -20.59 -16.32 -19.55
N MET A 211 -19.27 -16.50 -19.50
CA MET A 211 -18.66 -17.78 -19.13
C MET A 211 -19.08 -18.26 -17.73
N ILE A 212 -19.27 -17.33 -16.79
CA ILE A 212 -19.72 -17.64 -15.43
C ILE A 212 -21.21 -18.02 -15.41
N ASN A 213 -22.06 -17.27 -16.11
CA ASN A 213 -23.51 -17.45 -16.07
C ASN A 213 -24.00 -18.63 -16.94
N GLU A 214 -23.45 -18.77 -18.14
CA GLU A 214 -23.87 -19.75 -19.15
C GLU A 214 -23.02 -21.04 -19.10
N GLY A 215 -21.89 -21.01 -18.39
CA GLY A 215 -20.89 -22.06 -18.38
C GLY A 215 -20.00 -22.03 -19.63
N CYS A 216 -18.92 -22.81 -19.61
CA CYS A 216 -17.93 -22.83 -20.70
C CYS A 216 -18.28 -23.79 -21.85
N SER A 217 -19.42 -24.49 -21.80
CA SER A 217 -19.77 -25.49 -22.81
C SER A 217 -20.19 -24.82 -24.13
N GLY A 218 -19.32 -24.91 -25.15
CA GLY A 218 -19.61 -24.42 -26.50
C GLY A 218 -19.21 -22.96 -26.77
N LEU A 219 -18.48 -22.32 -25.86
CA LEU A 219 -18.00 -20.94 -26.06
C LEU A 219 -16.71 -20.94 -26.89
N ILE A 220 -16.75 -20.28 -28.05
CA ILE A 220 -15.58 -20.01 -28.89
C ILE A 220 -15.31 -18.51 -28.79
N CYS A 221 -14.17 -18.13 -28.20
CA CYS A 221 -13.70 -16.76 -28.19
C CYS A 221 -12.70 -16.57 -29.34
N LEU A 222 -13.03 -15.68 -30.28
CA LEU A 222 -12.14 -15.28 -31.38
C LEU A 222 -11.61 -13.88 -31.08
N ILE A 223 -10.31 -13.79 -30.84
CA ILE A 223 -9.57 -12.52 -30.74
C ILE A 223 -8.87 -12.34 -32.08
N LEU A 224 -9.27 -11.31 -32.85
CA LEU A 224 -8.77 -11.01 -34.19
C LEU A 224 -7.78 -9.84 -34.14
#